data_AF-A0A940UA86-F1
#
_entry.id   AF-A0A940UA86-F1
#
_cell.length_a   1.000
_cell.length_b   1.000
_cell.length_c   1.000
_cell.angle_alpha   90.00
_cell.angle_beta   90.00
_cell.angle_gamma   90.00
#
_symmetry.space_group_name_H-M   'P 1'
#
loop_
_entity.id
_entity.type
_entity.pdbx_description
1 polymer ?
#
loop_
_entity_poly.entity_id
_entity_poly.type
_entity_poly.pdbx_seq_one_letter_code
_entity_poly.pdbx_strand_id
1 'polypeptide(L)'
;MKHLASGKPFVAGVITTGNGLGRGLILAVPNTVDQFKTDRKLVGNIMKRLKHTKTLTGAKTIAVAGQGPRFFKSHFPYEQPFVYGLKGRVFSVVETVEQVSEKHGLEKSSTTVAILGVGEIGEAIIRNLEEKGYRAVGIDIQIKDGRVELCNEGLKRLKQADLVVVQTPRGDDVVPYYADLKKTAILVDDAHPRITVKPGEVKFYKVAIGRSGVEFKPPLPGYEKYWIPGCVQESLVVAESGKTDMPQEEFNRRSKELGFFAHMVDDR
;
A
#
# COMPACT_ATOMS: atom_id res chain seq x y z
N MET A 1 -12.33 -31.66 -0.92
CA MET A 1 -13.05 -30.36 -0.96
C MET A 1 -13.29 -29.98 -2.41
N LYS A 2 -14.55 -29.76 -2.81
CA LYS A 2 -14.89 -29.29 -4.16
C LYS A 2 -14.29 -27.89 -4.38
N HIS A 3 -13.62 -27.69 -5.53
CA HIS A 3 -13.11 -26.38 -5.95
C HIS A 3 -14.27 -25.39 -6.12
N LEU A 4 -14.58 -24.63 -5.07
CA LEU A 4 -15.76 -23.74 -5.03
C LEU A 4 -15.58 -22.40 -5.76
N ALA A 5 -14.35 -22.03 -6.12
CA ALA A 5 -14.06 -20.77 -6.80
C ALA A 5 -13.21 -21.04 -8.04
N SER A 6 -13.80 -20.82 -9.22
CA SER A 6 -13.23 -21.16 -10.53
C SER A 6 -11.97 -20.37 -10.90
N GLY A 7 -11.51 -19.42 -10.07
CA GLY A 7 -10.44 -18.47 -10.40
C GLY A 7 -10.84 -17.47 -11.48
N LYS A 8 -12.14 -17.29 -11.73
CA LYS A 8 -12.65 -16.41 -12.80
C LYS A 8 -12.83 -15.00 -12.23
N PRO A 9 -12.08 -14.00 -12.71
CA PRO A 9 -12.32 -12.63 -12.33
C PRO A 9 -13.72 -12.20 -12.80
N PHE A 10 -14.38 -11.34 -12.02
CA PHE A 10 -15.64 -10.71 -12.37
C PHE A 10 -15.57 -9.20 -12.13
N VAL A 11 -16.36 -8.44 -12.88
CA VAL A 11 -16.43 -6.98 -12.70
C VAL A 11 -17.11 -6.70 -11.36
N ALA A 12 -16.37 -6.06 -10.47
CA ALA A 12 -16.85 -5.65 -9.15
C ALA A 12 -17.11 -4.13 -9.09
N GLY A 13 -16.64 -3.37 -10.09
CA GLY A 13 -16.84 -1.94 -10.14
C GLY A 13 -16.03 -1.26 -11.24
N VAL A 14 -16.03 0.07 -11.19
CA VAL A 14 -15.31 0.93 -12.14
C VAL A 14 -14.52 2.00 -11.40
N ILE A 15 -13.45 2.46 -12.04
CA ILE A 15 -12.70 3.65 -11.66
C ILE A 15 -13.08 4.72 -12.67
N THR A 16 -13.60 5.86 -12.19
CA THR A 16 -13.92 7.01 -13.04
C THR A 16 -12.82 8.06 -12.90
N THR A 17 -12.47 8.74 -13.99
CA THR A 17 -11.65 9.96 -13.96
C THR A 17 -12.52 11.18 -14.31
N GLY A 18 -12.38 12.26 -13.55
CA GLY A 18 -13.25 13.45 -13.60
C GLY A 18 -13.05 14.33 -14.83
N ASN A 19 -12.13 13.95 -15.72
CA ASN A 19 -11.89 14.58 -17.01
C ASN A 19 -12.65 13.88 -18.17
N GLY A 20 -13.51 12.88 -17.86
CA GLY A 20 -14.27 12.13 -18.87
C GLY A 20 -13.44 11.16 -19.73
N LEU A 21 -12.12 11.10 -19.52
CA LEU A 21 -11.15 10.37 -20.31
C LEU A 21 -10.28 9.50 -19.40
N GLY A 22 -10.68 8.23 -19.24
CA GLY A 22 -9.96 7.25 -18.42
C GLY A 22 -10.92 6.47 -17.53
N ARG A 23 -11.19 5.21 -17.88
CA ARG A 23 -12.01 4.32 -17.07
C ARG A 23 -11.18 3.10 -16.71
N GLY A 24 -11.10 2.80 -15.42
CA GLY A 24 -10.57 1.53 -14.94
C GLY A 24 -11.71 0.55 -14.66
N LEU A 25 -11.42 -0.74 -14.74
CA LEU A 25 -12.32 -1.78 -14.24
C LEU A 25 -11.73 -2.33 -12.94
N ILE A 26 -12.59 -2.51 -11.95
CA ILE A 26 -12.25 -3.22 -10.72
C ILE A 26 -12.70 -4.67 -10.93
N LEU A 27 -11.74 -5.59 -10.90
CA LEU A 27 -12.02 -7.02 -11.02
C LEU A 27 -11.79 -7.69 -9.67
N ALA A 28 -12.79 -8.41 -9.19
CA ALA A 28 -12.66 -9.26 -8.01
C ALA A 28 -12.41 -10.71 -8.40
N VAL A 29 -11.65 -11.41 -7.57
CA VAL A 29 -11.44 -12.86 -7.66
C VAL A 29 -12.06 -13.51 -6.43
N PRO A 30 -12.91 -14.54 -6.58
CA PRO A 30 -13.68 -15.13 -5.46
C PRO A 30 -12.83 -16.09 -4.59
N ASN A 31 -11.50 -15.94 -4.62
CA ASN A 31 -10.56 -16.86 -4.02
C ASN A 31 -9.90 -16.25 -2.77
N THR A 32 -9.58 -17.09 -1.81
CA THR A 32 -8.98 -16.65 -0.54
C THR A 32 -7.47 -16.46 -0.66
N VAL A 33 -6.91 -15.69 0.28
CA VAL A 33 -5.47 -15.50 0.39
C VAL A 33 -4.72 -16.83 0.55
N ASP A 34 -5.28 -17.77 1.30
CA ASP A 34 -4.64 -19.09 1.51
C ASP A 34 -4.61 -19.93 0.23
N GLN A 35 -5.63 -19.81 -0.63
CA GLN A 35 -5.59 -20.42 -1.96
C GLN A 35 -4.47 -19.83 -2.82
N PHE A 36 -4.24 -18.51 -2.78
CA PHE A 36 -3.14 -17.88 -3.53
C PHE A 36 -1.77 -18.31 -3.03
N LYS A 37 -1.62 -18.58 -1.73
CA LYS A 37 -0.37 -19.07 -1.14
C LYS A 37 0.01 -20.43 -1.72
N THR A 38 -0.93 -21.37 -1.76
CA THR A 38 -0.61 -22.79 -1.99
C THR A 38 -0.88 -23.26 -3.42
N ASP A 39 -1.79 -22.63 -4.16
CA ASP A 39 -2.22 -23.10 -5.48
C ASP A 39 -1.61 -22.27 -6.63
N ARG A 40 -0.40 -22.67 -7.04
CA ARG A 40 0.30 -22.05 -8.18
C ARG A 40 -0.49 -22.13 -9.49
N LYS A 41 -1.25 -23.21 -9.71
CA LYS A 41 -2.03 -23.41 -10.93
C LYS A 41 -3.22 -22.47 -10.97
N LEU A 42 -3.89 -22.26 -9.85
CA LEU A 42 -4.94 -21.25 -9.70
C LEU A 42 -4.42 -19.85 -10.01
N VAL A 43 -3.29 -19.44 -9.41
CA VAL A 43 -2.69 -18.12 -9.65
C VAL A 43 -2.34 -17.94 -11.13
N GLY A 44 -1.71 -18.95 -11.76
CA GLY A 44 -1.41 -18.92 -13.19
C GLY A 44 -2.67 -18.79 -14.07
N ASN A 45 -3.76 -19.46 -13.71
CA ASN A 45 -5.04 -19.36 -14.41
C ASN A 45 -5.67 -17.98 -14.26
N ILE A 46 -5.62 -17.39 -13.05
CA ILE A 46 -6.11 -16.03 -12.80
C ILE A 46 -5.31 -15.03 -13.65
N MET A 47 -3.97 -15.10 -13.62
CA MET A 47 -3.11 -14.19 -14.38
C MET A 47 -3.34 -14.29 -15.89
N LYS A 48 -3.50 -15.49 -16.43
CA LYS A 48 -3.86 -15.69 -17.85
C LYS A 48 -5.19 -15.02 -18.20
N ARG A 49 -6.21 -15.14 -17.33
CA ARG A 49 -7.53 -14.53 -17.54
C ARG A 49 -7.51 -13.00 -17.43
N LEU A 50 -6.76 -12.47 -16.48
CA LEU A 50 -6.53 -11.02 -16.36
C LEU A 50 -5.81 -10.48 -17.60
N LYS A 51 -4.79 -11.20 -18.10
CA LYS A 51 -4.09 -10.84 -19.35
C LYS A 51 -5.04 -10.86 -20.55
N HIS A 52 -5.95 -11.84 -20.63
CA HIS A 52 -6.98 -11.86 -21.68
C HIS A 52 -7.97 -10.68 -21.55
N THR A 53 -8.28 -10.24 -20.34
CA THR A 53 -9.15 -9.09 -20.11
C THR A 53 -8.56 -7.81 -20.69
N LYS A 54 -7.23 -7.65 -20.70
CA LYS A 54 -6.57 -6.54 -21.41
C LYS A 54 -6.95 -6.53 -22.90
N THR A 55 -6.91 -7.66 -23.59
CA THR A 55 -7.27 -7.75 -25.01
C THR A 55 -8.72 -7.34 -25.26
N LEU A 56 -9.62 -7.68 -24.34
CA LEU A 56 -11.05 -7.35 -24.47
C LEU A 56 -11.38 -5.90 -24.15
N THR A 57 -10.60 -5.27 -23.27
CA THR A 57 -10.94 -3.94 -22.69
C THR A 57 -10.03 -2.82 -23.20
N GLY A 58 -8.92 -3.15 -23.85
CA GLY A 58 -7.89 -2.18 -24.20
C GLY A 58 -7.09 -1.65 -23.01
N ALA A 59 -7.18 -2.30 -21.84
CA ALA A 59 -6.47 -1.85 -20.64
C ALA A 59 -4.95 -1.76 -20.87
N LYS A 60 -4.37 -0.60 -20.54
CA LYS A 60 -2.93 -0.37 -20.70
C LYS A 60 -2.11 -1.13 -19.64
N THR A 61 -2.59 -1.13 -18.40
CA THR A 61 -1.93 -1.72 -17.24
C THR A 61 -2.93 -2.49 -16.38
N ILE A 62 -2.43 -3.42 -15.55
CA ILE A 62 -3.21 -4.18 -14.57
C ILE A 62 -2.46 -4.19 -13.24
N ALA A 63 -3.07 -3.65 -12.19
CA ALA A 63 -2.58 -3.82 -10.82
C ALA A 63 -3.30 -4.96 -10.11
N VAL A 64 -2.56 -5.71 -9.29
CA VAL A 64 -3.12 -6.57 -8.25
C VAL A 64 -3.06 -5.79 -6.94
N ALA A 65 -4.17 -5.76 -6.20
CA ALA A 65 -4.30 -5.01 -4.95
C ALA A 65 -4.57 -5.92 -3.75
N GLY A 66 -4.47 -5.36 -2.54
CA GLY A 66 -4.65 -6.09 -1.28
C GLY A 66 -3.45 -6.97 -0.93
N GLN A 67 -3.71 -8.12 -0.30
CA GLN A 67 -2.65 -9.06 0.11
C GLN A 67 -2.17 -9.99 -1.02
N GLY A 68 -2.84 -9.98 -2.18
CA GLY A 68 -2.55 -10.84 -3.32
C GLY A 68 -1.15 -10.67 -3.95
N PRO A 69 -0.61 -9.44 -4.14
CA PRO A 69 0.58 -9.22 -4.96
C PRO A 69 1.78 -10.09 -4.58
N ARG A 70 2.06 -10.24 -3.28
CA ARG A 70 3.18 -11.05 -2.78
C ARG A 70 3.08 -12.52 -3.20
N PHE A 71 1.88 -13.10 -3.13
CA PHE A 71 1.64 -14.51 -3.48
C PHE A 71 1.58 -14.70 -4.98
N PHE A 72 1.12 -13.69 -5.71
CA PHE A 72 1.15 -13.72 -7.16
C PHE A 72 2.58 -13.68 -7.69
N LYS A 73 3.45 -12.84 -7.09
CA LYS A 73 4.86 -12.70 -7.47
C LYS A 73 5.65 -13.99 -7.28
N SER A 74 5.37 -14.76 -6.22
CA SER A 74 6.06 -16.05 -5.99
C SER A 74 5.68 -17.13 -7.02
N HIS A 75 4.53 -16.99 -7.67
CA HIS A 75 3.96 -18.00 -8.57
C HIS A 75 4.02 -17.62 -10.05
N PHE A 76 4.09 -16.31 -10.34
CA PHE A 76 4.03 -15.74 -11.68
C PHE A 76 4.89 -14.45 -11.76
N PRO A 77 5.83 -14.35 -12.72
CA PRO A 77 6.63 -13.14 -12.90
C PRO A 77 5.75 -11.97 -13.33
N TYR A 78 5.93 -10.81 -12.68
CA TYR A 78 5.23 -9.58 -13.05
C TYR A 78 5.88 -9.00 -14.30
N GLU A 79 5.28 -9.29 -15.44
CA GLU A 79 5.61 -8.70 -16.73
C GLU A 79 4.45 -7.84 -17.22
N GLN A 80 4.72 -6.96 -18.19
CA GLN A 80 3.68 -6.18 -18.84
C GLN A 80 2.51 -7.07 -19.32
N PRO A 81 1.25 -6.69 -19.05
CA PRO A 81 0.77 -5.40 -18.55
C PRO A 81 0.70 -5.24 -17.02
N PHE A 82 1.19 -6.21 -16.25
CA PHE A 82 1.02 -6.21 -14.80
C PHE A 82 2.01 -5.26 -14.13
N VAL A 83 1.51 -4.50 -13.16
CA VAL A 83 2.33 -3.68 -12.26
C VAL A 83 2.31 -4.30 -10.86
N TYR A 84 3.48 -4.33 -10.20
CA TYR A 84 3.61 -4.91 -8.88
C TYR A 84 3.11 -3.96 -7.76
N GLY A 85 3.12 -2.65 -8.00
CA GLY A 85 2.63 -1.67 -7.04
C GLY A 85 3.63 -1.27 -5.96
N LEU A 86 4.91 -1.62 -6.11
CA LEU A 86 5.97 -1.23 -5.16
C LEU A 86 6.18 0.29 -5.15
N LYS A 87 6.36 0.90 -6.33
CA LYS A 87 6.68 2.32 -6.46
C LYS A 87 5.55 3.19 -5.96
N GLY A 88 4.31 2.78 -6.25
CA GLY A 88 3.14 3.49 -5.77
C GLY A 88 2.92 3.37 -4.27
N ARG A 89 3.25 2.22 -3.65
CA ARG A 89 3.24 2.07 -2.19
C ARG A 89 4.30 2.94 -1.52
N VAL A 90 5.53 2.93 -2.03
CA VAL A 90 6.62 3.78 -1.54
C VAL A 90 6.22 5.25 -1.62
N PHE A 91 5.74 5.71 -2.78
CA PHE A 91 5.23 7.07 -2.96
C PHE A 91 4.14 7.40 -1.93
N SER A 92 3.16 6.52 -1.75
CA SER A 92 2.03 6.75 -0.86
C SER A 92 2.45 6.97 0.59
N VAL A 93 3.34 6.11 1.10
CA VAL A 93 3.84 6.22 2.46
C VAL A 93 4.73 7.46 2.62
N VAL A 94 5.69 7.65 1.72
CA VAL A 94 6.65 8.76 1.80
C VAL A 94 5.93 10.11 1.71
N GLU A 95 4.98 10.26 0.79
CA GLU A 95 4.19 11.49 0.66
C GLU A 95 3.33 11.73 1.91
N THR A 96 2.76 10.68 2.50
CA THR A 96 2.01 10.79 3.77
C THR A 96 2.94 11.23 4.90
N VAL A 97 4.13 10.65 5.01
CA VAL A 97 5.13 11.03 6.03
C VAL A 97 5.56 12.48 5.86
N GLU A 98 5.79 12.96 4.63
CA GLU A 98 6.14 14.38 4.39
C GLU A 98 5.01 15.32 4.80
N GLN A 99 3.78 15.05 4.40
CA GLN A 99 2.64 15.92 4.74
C GLN A 99 2.31 15.88 6.24
N VAL A 100 2.43 14.72 6.89
CA VAL A 100 2.28 14.61 8.35
C VAL A 100 3.37 15.38 9.07
N SER A 101 4.63 15.25 8.63
CA SER A 101 5.75 15.97 9.23
C SER A 101 5.56 17.49 9.11
N GLU A 102 5.20 17.98 7.92
CA GLU A 102 4.91 19.40 7.69
C GLU A 102 3.74 19.90 8.55
N LYS A 103 2.62 19.18 8.58
CA LYS A 103 1.44 19.54 9.38
C LYS A 103 1.75 19.67 10.87
N HIS A 104 2.66 18.85 11.40
CA HIS A 104 3.00 18.82 12.82
C HIS A 104 4.32 19.54 13.14
N GLY A 105 4.90 20.26 12.17
CA GLY A 105 6.14 21.01 12.37
C GLY A 105 7.34 20.13 12.73
N LEU A 106 7.35 18.88 12.28
CA LEU A 106 8.44 17.94 12.52
C LEU A 106 9.59 18.24 11.56
N GLU A 107 10.76 18.57 12.11
CA GLU A 107 11.95 18.85 11.32
C GLU A 107 12.60 17.53 10.86
N LYS A 108 12.86 17.41 9.55
CA LYS A 108 13.31 16.14 8.94
C LYS A 108 14.57 15.58 9.60
N SER A 109 15.58 16.42 9.86
CA SER A 109 16.89 16.00 10.36
C SER A 109 16.86 15.40 11.77
N SER A 110 15.88 15.81 12.58
CA SER A 110 15.70 15.37 13.97
C SER A 110 14.55 14.38 14.14
N THR A 111 13.77 14.13 13.09
CA THR A 111 12.61 13.22 13.12
C THR A 111 13.03 11.78 12.83
N THR A 112 12.74 10.88 13.78
CA THR A 112 12.92 9.44 13.60
C THR A 112 11.63 8.79 13.09
N VAL A 113 11.69 8.19 11.90
CA VAL A 113 10.59 7.44 11.27
C VAL A 113 10.87 5.94 11.39
N ALA A 114 10.09 5.23 12.20
CA ALA A 114 10.19 3.78 12.31
C ALA A 114 9.22 3.08 11.35
N ILE A 115 9.72 2.11 10.58
CA ILE A 115 8.92 1.23 9.73
C ILE A 115 8.72 -0.10 10.45
N LEU A 116 7.50 -0.34 10.93
CA LEU A 116 7.11 -1.56 11.64
C LEU A 116 6.72 -2.65 10.63
N GLY A 117 7.61 -3.62 10.45
CA GLY A 117 7.50 -4.64 9.40
C GLY A 117 8.37 -4.28 8.20
N VAL A 118 9.61 -4.77 8.19
CA VAL A 118 10.58 -4.50 7.13
C VAL A 118 10.62 -5.68 6.16
N GLY A 119 10.17 -5.43 4.94
CA GLY A 119 10.41 -6.28 3.78
C GLY A 119 10.81 -5.42 2.59
N GLU A 120 10.69 -5.94 1.37
CA GLU A 120 11.05 -5.22 0.12
C GLU A 120 10.50 -3.79 0.06
N ILE A 121 9.23 -3.59 0.48
CA ILE A 121 8.57 -2.28 0.47
C ILE A 121 9.11 -1.39 1.59
N GLY A 122 9.27 -1.94 2.80
CA GLY A 122 9.80 -1.21 3.96
C GLY A 122 11.22 -0.71 3.71
N GLU A 123 12.10 -1.54 3.14
CA GLU A 123 13.45 -1.13 2.77
C GLU A 123 13.46 -0.01 1.71
N ALA A 124 12.57 -0.10 0.71
CA ALA A 124 12.46 0.94 -0.31
C ALA A 124 11.95 2.27 0.29
N ILE A 125 11.04 2.22 1.27
CA ILE A 125 10.57 3.40 1.99
C ILE A 125 11.67 4.01 2.85
N ILE A 126 12.42 3.19 3.59
CA ILE A 126 13.55 3.66 4.42
C ILE A 126 14.53 4.45 3.55
N ARG A 127 15.00 3.87 2.44
CA ARG A 127 15.93 4.54 1.52
C ARG A 127 15.38 5.89 1.02
N ASN A 128 14.11 5.92 0.60
CA ASN A 128 13.50 7.14 0.07
C ASN A 128 13.28 8.23 1.14
N LEU A 129 13.07 7.84 2.40
CA LEU A 129 12.99 8.78 3.52
C LEU A 129 14.37 9.30 3.92
N GLU A 130 15.39 8.44 3.92
CA GLU A 130 16.79 8.84 4.18
C GLU A 130 17.28 9.84 3.12
N GLU A 131 17.01 9.59 1.83
CA GLU A 131 17.29 10.52 0.72
C GLU A 131 16.61 11.88 0.90
N LYS A 132 15.49 11.93 1.65
CA LYS A 132 14.76 13.16 1.98
C LYS A 132 15.25 13.85 3.26
N GLY A 133 16.23 13.27 3.95
CA GLY A 133 16.83 13.82 5.15
C GLY A 133 16.18 13.38 6.46
N TYR A 134 15.32 12.36 6.46
CA TYR A 134 14.79 11.76 7.69
C TYR A 134 15.75 10.73 8.26
N ARG A 135 15.70 10.52 9.57
CA ARG A 135 16.27 9.32 10.20
C ARG A 135 15.25 8.18 10.12
N ALA A 136 15.28 7.37 9.07
CA ALA A 136 14.39 6.23 8.93
C ALA A 136 15.02 4.94 9.50
N VAL A 137 14.26 4.17 10.28
CA VAL A 137 14.74 2.92 10.89
C VAL A 137 13.75 1.79 10.67
N GLY A 138 14.28 0.59 10.40
CA GLY A 138 13.49 -0.62 10.31
C GLY A 138 13.24 -1.27 11.67
N ILE A 139 12.03 -1.80 11.85
CA ILE A 139 11.69 -2.69 12.97
C ILE A 139 11.24 -4.03 12.38
N ASP A 140 12.10 -5.03 12.50
CA ASP A 140 11.78 -6.40 12.10
C ASP A 140 10.72 -7.00 13.01
N ILE A 141 9.82 -7.77 12.40
CA ILE A 141 8.74 -8.48 13.08
C ILE A 141 8.94 -9.98 12.99
N GLN A 142 8.63 -10.69 14.07
CA GLN A 142 8.53 -12.14 14.07
C GLN A 142 7.07 -12.54 14.19
N ILE A 143 6.67 -13.64 13.53
CA ILE A 143 5.33 -14.20 13.69
C ILE A 143 5.45 -15.47 14.55
N LYS A 144 4.91 -15.43 15.77
CA LYS A 144 4.80 -16.59 16.66
C LYS A 144 3.34 -16.80 17.03
N ASP A 145 2.86 -18.03 16.88
CA ASP A 145 1.47 -18.42 17.16
C ASP A 145 0.41 -17.46 16.56
N GLY A 146 0.69 -16.97 15.34
CA GLY A 146 -0.19 -16.04 14.63
C GLY A 146 -0.20 -14.60 15.15
N ARG A 147 0.77 -14.23 15.99
CA ARG A 147 0.96 -12.89 16.55
C ARG A 147 2.28 -12.30 16.12
N VAL A 148 2.29 -10.99 15.91
CA VAL A 148 3.52 -10.22 15.66
C VAL A 148 4.21 -9.99 16.99
N GLU A 149 5.50 -10.32 17.04
CA GLU A 149 6.39 -10.04 18.15
C GLU A 149 7.57 -9.17 17.70
N LEU A 150 7.95 -8.21 18.54
CA LEU A 150 9.15 -7.38 18.34
C LEU A 150 10.29 -7.90 19.21
N CYS A 151 11.49 -7.92 18.66
CA CYS A 151 12.69 -8.16 19.47
C CYS A 151 12.99 -6.95 20.37
N ASN A 152 13.88 -7.13 21.36
CA ASN A 152 14.27 -6.06 22.28
C ASN A 152 14.79 -4.81 21.57
N GLU A 153 15.56 -4.98 20.50
CA GLU A 153 16.07 -3.89 19.67
C GLU A 153 14.93 -3.16 18.94
N GLY A 154 13.99 -3.91 18.38
CA GLY A 154 12.80 -3.35 17.73
C GLY A 154 11.93 -2.54 18.68
N LEU A 155 11.75 -3.04 19.91
CA LEU A 155 11.00 -2.33 20.95
C LEU A 155 11.69 -1.02 21.37
N LYS A 156 13.02 -1.01 21.46
CA LYS A 156 13.79 0.22 21.73
C LYS A 156 13.61 1.25 20.61
N ARG A 157 13.68 0.82 19.35
CA ARG A 157 13.44 1.70 18.19
C ARG A 157 12.03 2.27 18.21
N LEU A 158 11.04 1.44 18.54
CA LEU A 158 9.64 1.88 18.66
C LEU A 158 9.48 2.99 19.70
N LYS A 159 10.09 2.83 20.89
CA LYS A 159 10.08 3.82 21.98
C LYS A 159 10.75 5.14 21.62
N GLN A 160 11.64 5.13 20.62
CA GLN A 160 12.41 6.30 20.20
C GLN A 160 11.86 6.97 18.93
N ALA A 161 10.87 6.38 18.27
CA ALA A 161 10.30 6.91 17.05
C ALA A 161 9.37 8.10 17.30
N ASP A 162 9.44 9.10 16.43
CA ASP A 162 8.52 10.24 16.39
C ASP A 162 7.34 9.93 15.44
N LEU A 163 7.61 9.19 14.38
CA LEU A 163 6.64 8.65 13.44
C LEU A 163 6.80 7.14 13.37
N VAL A 164 5.68 6.41 13.41
CA VAL A 164 5.67 4.95 13.25
C VAL A 164 4.74 4.59 12.09
N VAL A 165 5.33 4.08 11.01
CA VAL A 165 4.60 3.54 9.86
C VAL A 165 4.35 2.05 10.08
N VAL A 166 3.07 1.66 10.12
CA VAL A 166 2.65 0.29 10.36
C VAL A 166 2.49 -0.44 9.03
N GLN A 167 3.37 -1.41 8.78
CA GLN A 167 3.39 -2.30 7.61
C GLN A 167 3.36 -3.78 8.02
N THR A 168 2.66 -4.08 9.11
CA THR A 168 2.43 -5.44 9.60
C THR A 168 1.38 -6.19 8.76
N PRO A 169 1.30 -7.52 8.87
CA PRO A 169 0.27 -8.32 8.19
C PRO A 169 -1.16 -7.87 8.46
N ARG A 170 -1.43 -7.34 9.66
CA ARG A 170 -2.69 -6.68 10.04
C ARG A 170 -2.35 -5.39 10.79
N GLY A 171 -3.14 -4.34 10.58
CA GLY A 171 -2.95 -3.08 11.29
C GLY A 171 -2.96 -3.29 12.79
N ASP A 172 -3.94 -4.02 13.34
CA ASP A 172 -4.07 -4.23 14.78
C ASP A 172 -2.91 -5.02 15.44
N ASP A 173 -1.95 -5.54 14.65
CA ASP A 173 -0.73 -6.14 15.19
C ASP A 173 0.12 -5.12 16.00
N VAL A 174 -0.11 -3.80 15.84
CA VAL A 174 0.56 -2.75 16.61
C VAL A 174 -0.07 -2.50 18.00
N VAL A 175 -1.33 -2.90 18.21
CA VAL A 175 -2.13 -2.56 19.40
C VAL A 175 -1.45 -2.95 20.72
N PRO A 176 -0.81 -4.14 20.85
CA PRO A 176 -0.10 -4.52 22.07
C PRO A 176 1.04 -3.58 22.46
N TYR A 177 1.53 -2.77 21.53
CA TYR A 177 2.70 -1.90 21.70
C TYR A 177 2.34 -0.42 21.89
N TYR A 178 1.06 -0.07 22.00
CA TYR A 178 0.65 1.32 22.19
C TYR A 178 1.23 1.97 23.45
N ALA A 179 1.40 1.20 24.53
CA ALA A 179 2.03 1.70 25.76
C ALA A 179 3.54 1.98 25.60
N ASP A 180 4.18 1.41 24.57
CA ASP A 180 5.59 1.61 24.28
C ASP A 180 5.84 2.76 23.30
N LEU A 181 4.79 3.34 22.70
CA LEU A 181 4.93 4.52 21.85
C LEU A 181 5.28 5.75 22.69
N LYS A 182 6.05 6.69 22.12
CA LYS A 182 6.11 8.05 22.70
C LYS A 182 4.70 8.61 22.74
N LYS A 183 4.36 9.35 23.80
CA LYS A 183 3.07 10.09 23.86
C LYS A 183 2.91 11.08 22.72
N THR A 184 4.02 11.62 22.23
CA THR A 184 4.06 12.55 21.09
C THR A 184 4.21 11.86 19.74
N ALA A 185 4.30 10.52 19.71
CA ALA A 185 4.42 9.81 18.46
C ALA A 185 3.20 10.04 17.58
N ILE A 186 3.39 9.85 16.28
CA ILE A 186 2.31 9.84 15.30
C ILE A 186 2.34 8.49 14.60
N LEU A 187 1.18 7.83 14.57
CA LEU A 187 1.00 6.55 13.92
C LEU A 187 0.49 6.74 12.49
N VAL A 188 1.12 6.06 11.54
CA VAL A 188 0.77 6.07 10.11
C VAL A 188 0.42 4.65 9.68
N ASP A 189 -0.83 4.40 9.31
CA ASP A 189 -1.35 3.08 8.96
C ASP A 189 -1.27 2.82 7.44
N ASP A 190 -0.38 1.92 7.03
CA ASP A 190 -0.30 1.38 5.67
C ASP A 190 -0.74 -0.10 5.60
N ALA A 191 -1.23 -0.67 6.70
CA ALA A 191 -1.57 -2.08 6.75
C ALA A 191 -2.88 -2.40 6.03
N HIS A 192 -3.00 -3.64 5.55
CA HIS A 192 -4.22 -4.18 5.01
C HIS A 192 -4.43 -5.64 5.47
N PRO A 193 -5.40 -5.92 6.36
CA PRO A 193 -6.42 -5.01 6.89
C PRO A 193 -5.85 -3.89 7.76
N ARG A 194 -6.59 -2.76 7.84
CA ARG A 194 -6.20 -1.52 8.54
C ARG A 194 -6.30 -1.65 10.07
N ILE A 195 -5.77 -0.66 10.79
CA ILE A 195 -5.94 -0.52 12.25
C ILE A 195 -7.39 -0.17 12.57
N THR A 196 -8.01 -0.97 13.43
CA THR A 196 -9.39 -0.79 13.89
C THR A 196 -9.47 -0.29 15.33
N VAL A 197 -8.49 -0.66 16.18
CA VAL A 197 -8.40 -0.15 17.56
C VAL A 197 -7.50 1.06 17.57
N LYS A 198 -8.05 2.28 17.63
CA LYS A 198 -7.26 3.51 17.58
C LYS A 198 -6.47 3.75 18.87
N PRO A 199 -5.24 4.28 18.79
CA PRO A 199 -4.51 4.68 19.99
C PRO A 199 -5.14 5.96 20.55
N GLY A 200 -5.53 5.97 21.83
CA GLY A 200 -6.32 7.06 22.40
C GLY A 200 -5.66 8.45 22.31
N GLU A 201 -4.43 8.59 22.81
CA GLU A 201 -3.73 9.88 22.87
C GLU A 201 -2.81 10.14 21.67
N VAL A 202 -2.44 9.10 20.91
CA VAL A 202 -1.49 9.18 19.79
C VAL A 202 -2.22 9.59 18.53
N LYS A 203 -1.69 10.57 17.80
CA LYS A 203 -2.28 10.99 16.53
C LYS A 203 -2.19 9.85 15.51
N PHE A 204 -3.21 9.71 14.68
CA PHE A 204 -3.34 8.60 13.75
C PHE A 204 -3.64 9.10 12.33
N TYR A 205 -2.92 8.59 11.34
CA TYR A 205 -3.14 8.88 9.93
C TYR A 205 -3.22 7.59 9.11
N LYS A 206 -4.19 7.49 8.19
CA LYS A 206 -4.22 6.40 7.20
C LYS A 206 -3.46 6.82 5.94
N VAL A 207 -2.61 5.94 5.43
CA VAL A 207 -2.02 6.10 4.09
C VAL A 207 -3.11 5.89 3.04
N ALA A 208 -3.43 6.96 2.31
CA ALA A 208 -4.34 6.98 1.17
C ALA A 208 -3.87 8.05 0.18
N ILE A 209 -3.99 7.78 -1.12
CA ILE A 209 -3.67 8.76 -2.16
C ILE A 209 -4.95 9.34 -2.75
N GLY A 210 -4.93 10.62 -3.06
CA GLY A 210 -5.95 11.33 -3.81
C GLY A 210 -5.49 11.72 -5.20
N ARG A 211 -6.46 11.92 -6.09
CA ARG A 211 -6.29 12.67 -7.33
C ARG A 211 -7.64 13.25 -7.72
N SER A 212 -7.65 14.53 -8.10
CA SER A 212 -8.90 15.20 -8.48
C SER A 212 -9.63 14.44 -9.58
N GLY A 213 -10.93 14.22 -9.38
CA GLY A 213 -11.80 13.52 -10.32
C GLY A 213 -11.67 11.99 -10.31
N VAL A 214 -10.72 11.38 -9.60
CA VAL A 214 -10.61 9.92 -9.55
C VAL A 214 -11.52 9.36 -8.46
N GLU A 215 -12.45 8.48 -8.83
CA GLU A 215 -13.34 7.80 -7.89
C GLU A 215 -13.50 6.30 -8.20
N PHE A 216 -13.72 5.50 -7.18
CA PHE A 216 -14.06 4.08 -7.24
C PHE A 216 -15.57 3.89 -6.99
N LYS A 217 -16.23 3.14 -7.88
CA LYS A 217 -17.67 2.85 -7.81
C LYS A 217 -17.91 1.34 -7.94
N PRO A 218 -18.27 0.62 -6.84
CA PRO A 218 -18.35 1.11 -5.46
C PRO A 218 -16.95 1.43 -4.86
N PRO A 219 -16.89 2.08 -3.68
CA PRO A 219 -15.64 2.23 -2.94
C PRO A 219 -14.95 0.87 -2.70
N LEU A 220 -13.63 0.87 -2.64
CA LEU A 220 -12.89 -0.34 -2.27
C LEU A 220 -13.10 -0.67 -0.79
N PRO A 221 -13.08 -1.95 -0.38
CA PRO A 221 -13.25 -2.31 1.03
C PRO A 221 -12.25 -1.60 1.96
N GLY A 222 -12.77 -0.83 2.92
CA GLY A 222 -11.97 -0.07 3.89
C GLY A 222 -11.41 1.27 3.37
N TYR A 223 -11.85 1.71 2.19
CA TYR A 223 -11.46 2.96 1.53
C TYR A 223 -12.68 3.83 1.23
N GLU A 224 -12.52 5.14 1.34
CA GLU A 224 -13.46 6.09 0.78
C GLU A 224 -13.46 6.05 -0.75
N LYS A 225 -14.54 6.52 -1.38
CA LYS A 225 -14.69 6.47 -2.85
C LYS A 225 -13.57 7.16 -3.63
N TYR A 226 -12.87 8.12 -3.03
CA TYR A 226 -11.80 8.90 -3.66
C TYR A 226 -10.40 8.51 -3.15
N TRP A 227 -10.29 7.51 -2.27
CA TRP A 227 -9.00 7.02 -1.81
C TRP A 227 -8.45 5.97 -2.76
N ILE A 228 -7.26 6.25 -3.28
CA ILE A 228 -6.53 5.43 -4.25
C ILE A 228 -5.46 4.63 -3.48
N PRO A 229 -5.48 3.29 -3.52
CA PRO A 229 -4.39 2.48 -3.00
C PRO A 229 -3.11 2.67 -3.82
N GLY A 230 -1.94 2.63 -3.18
CA GLY A 230 -0.65 2.80 -3.86
C GLY A 230 -0.42 1.88 -5.07
N CYS A 231 -0.83 0.61 -4.98
CA CYS A 231 -0.73 -0.32 -6.12
C CYS A 231 -1.55 0.13 -7.34
N VAL A 232 -2.74 0.71 -7.11
CA VAL A 232 -3.61 1.22 -8.17
C VAL A 232 -3.04 2.52 -8.73
N GLN A 233 -2.53 3.39 -7.86
CA GLN A 233 -1.86 4.63 -8.27
C GLN A 233 -0.69 4.36 -9.21
N GLU A 234 0.15 3.36 -8.93
CA GLU A 234 1.21 2.94 -9.87
C GLU A 234 0.65 2.53 -11.23
N SER A 235 -0.44 1.75 -11.25
CA SER A 235 -1.10 1.35 -12.51
C SER A 235 -1.55 2.56 -13.33
N LEU A 236 -2.12 3.57 -12.68
CA LEU A 236 -2.60 4.79 -13.31
C LEU A 236 -1.43 5.62 -13.86
N VAL A 237 -0.38 5.82 -13.06
CA VAL A 237 0.82 6.55 -13.49
C VAL A 237 1.46 5.87 -14.71
N VAL A 238 1.63 4.55 -14.68
CA VAL A 238 2.21 3.79 -15.80
C VAL A 238 1.30 3.83 -17.04
N ALA A 239 -0.03 3.75 -16.86
CA ALA A 239 -0.98 3.83 -17.97
C ALA A 239 -0.95 5.19 -18.68
N GLU A 240 -0.75 6.26 -17.93
CA GLU A 240 -0.73 7.64 -18.45
C GLU A 240 0.65 8.07 -18.94
N SER A 241 1.74 7.58 -18.33
CA SER A 241 3.10 7.88 -18.76
C SER A 241 3.55 7.02 -19.95
N GLY A 242 2.97 5.82 -20.11
CA GLY A 242 3.48 4.81 -21.05
C GLY A 242 4.83 4.21 -20.65
N LYS A 243 5.36 4.56 -19.48
CA LYS A 243 6.66 4.13 -18.97
C LYS A 243 6.47 3.19 -17.79
N THR A 244 7.03 1.99 -17.91
CA THR A 244 6.86 0.92 -16.92
C THR A 244 8.07 0.80 -15.99
N ASP A 245 9.23 1.18 -16.50
CA ASP A 245 10.51 1.06 -15.81
C ASP A 245 11.09 2.43 -15.43
N MET A 246 10.35 3.18 -14.62
CA MET A 246 10.83 4.43 -14.03
C MET A 246 11.55 4.16 -12.71
N PRO A 247 12.72 4.75 -12.44
CA PRO A 247 13.30 4.80 -11.09
C PRO A 247 12.31 5.41 -10.08
N GLN A 248 12.48 5.12 -8.78
CA GLN A 248 11.56 5.61 -7.75
C GLN A 248 11.43 7.14 -7.74
N GLU A 249 12.53 7.86 -7.93
CA GLU A 249 12.54 9.32 -7.98
C GLU A 249 11.74 9.87 -9.18
N GLU A 250 11.95 9.31 -10.39
CA GLU A 250 11.17 9.68 -11.58
C GLU A 250 9.69 9.36 -11.38
N PHE A 251 9.38 8.21 -10.78
CA PHE A 251 8.01 7.84 -10.45
C PHE A 251 7.36 8.84 -9.49
N ASN A 252 8.07 9.25 -8.43
CA ASN A 252 7.56 10.22 -7.46
C ASN A 252 7.27 11.57 -8.11
N ARG A 253 8.21 12.09 -8.92
CA ARG A 253 8.02 13.34 -9.67
C ARG A 253 6.82 13.24 -10.61
N ARG A 254 6.75 12.16 -11.40
CA ARG A 254 5.66 11.95 -12.36
C ARG A 254 4.31 11.81 -11.66
N SER A 255 4.27 11.17 -10.50
CA SER A 255 3.05 11.04 -9.69
C SER A 255 2.51 12.42 -9.30
N LYS A 256 3.38 13.33 -8.83
CA LYS A 256 2.99 14.71 -8.48
C LYS A 256 2.53 15.50 -9.71
N GLU A 257 3.23 15.40 -10.84
CA GLU A 257 2.84 16.04 -12.11
C GLU A 257 1.46 15.61 -12.61
N LEU A 258 1.09 14.34 -12.37
CA LEU A 258 -0.23 13.82 -12.71
C LEU A 258 -1.31 14.21 -11.70
N GLY A 259 -0.96 14.95 -10.64
CA GLY A 259 -1.88 15.46 -9.63
C GLY A 259 -2.23 14.45 -8.52
N PHE A 260 -1.39 13.45 -8.30
CA PHE A 260 -1.52 12.57 -7.14
C PHE A 260 -0.92 13.24 -5.89
N PHE A 261 -1.62 13.11 -4.76
CA PHE A 261 -1.21 13.67 -3.47
C PHE A 261 -1.62 12.74 -2.32
N ALA A 262 -0.95 12.79 -1.17
CA ALA A 262 -1.42 12.06 0.00
C ALA A 262 -2.68 12.71 0.59
N HIS A 263 -3.69 11.91 0.90
CA HIS A 263 -4.82 12.37 1.70
C HIS A 263 -4.42 12.38 3.17
N MET A 264 -4.52 13.53 3.80
CA MET A 264 -4.38 13.67 5.26
C MET A 264 -5.63 13.16 5.97
N VAL A 265 -5.78 11.83 6.01
CA VAL A 265 -6.90 11.16 6.67
C VAL A 265 -6.62 11.10 8.18
N ASP A 266 -7.18 12.04 8.92
CA ASP A 266 -7.26 11.97 10.38
C ASP A 266 -8.52 11.15 10.72
N ASP A 267 -8.34 9.85 10.98
CA ASP A 267 -9.44 8.89 11.23
C ASP A 267 -9.83 8.84 12.72
N ARG A 268 -9.98 10.03 13.32
CA ARG A 268 -10.42 10.23 14.71
C ARG A 268 -11.91 10.50 14.79
#